data_AF-A0A957H8P8-F1
#
_entry.id   AF-A0A957H8P8-F1
#
_cell.length_a   1.000
_cell.length_b   1.000
_cell.length_c   1.000
_cell.angle_alpha   90.00
_cell.angle_beta   90.00
_cell.angle_gamma   90.00
#
_symmetry.space_group_name_H-M   'P 1'
#
loop_
_entity.id
_entity.type
_entity.pdbx_description
1 polymer ?
#
loop_
_entity_poly.entity_id
_entity_poly.type
_entity_poly.pdbx_seq_one_letter_code
_entity_poly.pdbx_strand_id
1 'polypeptide(L)'
;MITRSGAQYAESMEMLQHLVYQTTPQVPQDSMRAEQFRHHMKVFPQGQFVAVDQATNEVIGLTVSMRLDFDPEHPFIEPWHVTISDGWLMRHKPKG
;
A
#
# COMPACT_ATOMS: atom_id res chain seq x y z
N MET A 1 -1.35 15.68 9.50
CA MET A 1 -2.42 14.90 10.14
C MET A 1 -2.41 13.47 9.59
N ILE A 2 -2.54 12.44 10.43
CA ILE A 2 -2.72 11.05 9.96
C ILE A 2 -4.22 10.74 9.90
N THR A 3 -4.67 10.16 8.79
CA THR A 3 -6.07 9.77 8.57
C THR A 3 -6.15 8.45 7.80
N ARG A 4 -7.34 7.83 7.76
CA ARG A 4 -7.59 6.68 6.88
C ARG A 4 -7.37 7.09 5.43
N SER A 5 -6.77 6.22 4.65
CA SER A 5 -6.63 6.43 3.22
C SER A 5 -8.00 6.36 2.51
N GLY A 6 -8.03 6.81 1.26
CA GLY A 6 -9.22 6.88 0.42
C GLY A 6 -8.83 7.02 -1.05
N ALA A 7 -9.80 6.74 -1.94
CA ALA A 7 -9.56 6.77 -3.38
C ALA A 7 -9.04 8.12 -3.90
N GLN A 8 -9.41 9.22 -3.22
CA GLN A 8 -8.96 10.57 -3.54
C GLN A 8 -7.45 10.81 -3.34
N TYR A 9 -6.76 9.92 -2.61
CA TYR A 9 -5.33 10.03 -2.35
C TYR A 9 -4.47 9.13 -3.25
N ALA A 10 -5.09 8.28 -4.07
CA ALA A 10 -4.40 7.18 -4.75
C ALA A 10 -3.27 7.65 -5.68
N GLU A 11 -3.51 8.71 -6.46
CA GLU A 11 -2.51 9.31 -7.34
C GLU A 11 -1.35 9.93 -6.53
N SER A 12 -1.65 10.69 -5.48
CA SER A 12 -0.63 11.28 -4.62
C SER A 12 0.20 10.21 -3.89
N MET A 13 -0.41 9.09 -3.51
CA MET A 13 0.27 7.94 -2.91
C MET A 13 1.26 7.28 -3.89
N GLU A 14 0.88 7.09 -5.16
CA GLU A 14 1.77 6.57 -6.20
C GLU A 14 2.95 7.54 -6.44
N MET A 15 2.66 8.84 -6.53
CA MET A 15 3.71 9.86 -6.66
C MET A 15 4.67 9.89 -5.48
N LEU A 16 4.16 9.73 -4.26
CA LEU A 16 5.00 9.64 -3.08
C LEU A 16 5.89 8.39 -3.11
N GLN A 17 5.36 7.23 -3.54
CA GLN A 17 6.19 6.03 -3.69
C GLN A 17 7.31 6.24 -4.72
N HIS A 18 7.00 6.83 -5.87
CA HIS A 18 8.01 7.14 -6.88
C HIS A 18 9.08 8.08 -6.35
N LEU A 19 8.69 9.10 -5.60
CA LEU A 19 9.63 10.01 -4.95
C LEU A 19 10.55 9.28 -3.95
N VAL A 20 9.99 8.41 -3.12
CA VAL A 20 10.74 7.70 -2.06
C VAL A 20 11.63 6.59 -2.62
N TYR A 21 11.14 5.80 -3.56
CA TYR A 21 11.88 4.70 -4.18
C TYR A 21 12.72 5.14 -5.38
N GLN A 22 12.70 6.42 -5.75
CA GLN A 22 13.45 6.98 -6.88
C GLN A 22 13.10 6.31 -8.22
N THR A 23 11.81 6.06 -8.44
CA THR A 23 11.27 5.42 -9.65
C THR A 23 10.34 6.38 -10.41
N THR A 24 9.75 5.92 -11.52
CA THR A 24 8.77 6.71 -12.29
C THR A 24 7.56 5.85 -12.65
N PRO A 25 6.41 6.44 -13.01
CA PRO A 25 5.26 5.66 -13.49
C PRO A 25 5.58 4.77 -14.71
N GLN A 26 6.53 5.19 -15.55
CA GLN A 26 6.98 4.42 -16.71
C GLN A 26 7.92 3.27 -16.32
N VAL A 27 8.64 3.40 -15.21
CA VAL A 27 9.56 2.39 -14.67
C VAL A 27 9.30 2.23 -13.16
N PRO A 28 8.16 1.64 -12.76
CA PRO A 28 7.64 1.74 -11.41
C PRO A 28 8.22 0.65 -10.49
N GLN A 29 9.49 0.26 -10.67
CA GLN A 29 10.09 -0.88 -9.96
C GLN A 29 9.73 -0.88 -8.47
N ASP A 30 9.15 -1.99 -8.01
CA ASP A 30 8.70 -2.22 -6.62
C ASP A 30 7.74 -1.15 -6.04
N SER A 31 7.19 -0.28 -6.89
CA SER A 31 6.27 0.79 -6.51
C SER A 31 4.83 0.40 -6.82
N MET A 32 3.92 0.64 -5.87
CA MET A 32 2.50 0.41 -6.04
C MET A 32 1.84 1.53 -6.84
N ARG A 33 0.89 1.16 -7.70
CA ARG A 33 0.14 2.07 -8.55
C ARG A 33 -1.14 2.57 -7.90
N ALA A 34 -1.67 3.69 -8.36
CA ALA A 34 -2.94 4.25 -7.89
C ALA A 34 -4.11 3.25 -7.95
N GLU A 35 -4.14 2.38 -8.97
CA GLU A 35 -5.15 1.33 -9.08
C GLU A 35 -5.09 0.29 -7.94
N GLN A 36 -3.89 -0.02 -7.47
CA GLN A 36 -3.66 -0.95 -6.37
C GLN A 36 -4.09 -0.29 -5.06
N PHE A 37 -3.74 0.97 -4.82
CA PHE A 37 -4.22 1.70 -3.63
C PHE A 37 -5.75 1.80 -3.58
N ARG A 38 -6.41 2.05 -4.71
CA ARG A 38 -7.88 2.00 -4.80
C ARG A 38 -8.42 0.60 -4.48
N HIS A 39 -7.73 -0.45 -4.92
CA HIS A 39 -8.09 -1.82 -4.61
C HIS A 39 -7.94 -2.12 -3.11
N HIS A 40 -6.89 -1.63 -2.45
CA HIS A 40 -6.66 -1.84 -1.01
C HIS A 40 -7.81 -1.30 -0.15
N MET A 41 -8.44 -0.19 -0.55
CA MET A 41 -9.62 0.35 0.13
C MET A 41 -10.83 -0.59 0.09
N LYS A 42 -10.90 -1.49 -0.90
CA LYS A 42 -11.95 -2.52 -1.00
C LYS A 42 -11.62 -3.76 -0.19
N VAL A 43 -10.34 -4.12 -0.10
CA VAL A 43 -9.86 -5.34 0.56
C VAL A 43 -9.72 -5.16 2.08
N PHE A 44 -9.11 -4.06 2.52
CA PHE A 44 -8.81 -3.84 3.95
C PHE A 44 -8.79 -2.35 4.31
N PRO A 45 -9.93 -1.62 4.21
CA PRO A 45 -9.99 -0.16 4.40
C PRO A 45 -9.50 0.30 5.78
N GLN A 46 -9.68 -0.52 6.81
CA GLN A 46 -9.28 -0.23 8.18
C GLN A 46 -7.76 -0.31 8.40
N GLY A 47 -7.00 -0.89 7.47
CA GLY A 47 -5.55 -1.03 7.56
C GLY A 47 -4.75 -0.02 6.75
N GLN A 48 -5.40 0.89 6.04
CA GLN A 48 -4.72 1.83 5.14
C GLN A 48 -4.77 3.24 5.68
N PHE A 49 -3.62 3.89 5.79
CA PHE A 49 -3.52 5.24 6.35
C PHE A 49 -2.58 6.12 5.52
N VAL A 50 -2.86 7.42 5.55
CA VAL A 50 -2.03 8.46 4.93
C VAL A 50 -1.73 9.55 5.96
N ALA A 51 -0.56 10.14 5.85
CA ALA A 51 -0.21 11.40 6.47
C ALA A 51 -0.39 12.52 5.45
N VAL A 52 -1.19 13.51 5.78
CA VAL A 52 -1.50 14.66 4.92
C VAL A 52 -0.96 15.93 5.58
N ASP A 53 -0.22 16.73 4.83
CA ASP A 53 0.11 18.11 5.23
C ASP A 53 -1.16 18.95 5.19
N GLN A 54 -1.53 19.59 6.30
CA GLN A 54 -2.78 20.35 6.38
C GLN A 54 -2.70 21.71 5.68
N ALA A 55 -1.50 22.26 5.45
CA ALA A 55 -1.34 23.53 4.76
C ALA A 55 -1.52 23.39 3.25
N THR A 56 -0.98 22.31 2.67
CA THR A 56 -0.97 22.06 1.22
C THR A 56 -1.99 21.00 0.77
N ASN A 57 -2.54 20.23 1.72
CA ASN A 57 -3.38 19.06 1.49
C ASN A 57 -2.67 17.93 0.69
N GLU A 58 -1.34 17.90 0.71
CA GLU A 58 -0.54 16.88 0.03
C GLU A 58 -0.30 15.65 0.92
N VAL A 59 -0.24 14.47 0.28
CA VAL A 59 0.15 13.23 0.96
C VAL A 59 1.67 13.22 1.15
N ILE A 60 2.12 13.26 2.41
CA ILE A 60 3.53 13.29 2.81
C ILE A 60 4.00 11.97 3.45
N GLY A 61 3.09 11.02 3.61
CA GLY A 61 3.38 9.70 4.15
C GLY A 61 2.22 8.75 3.89
N LEU A 62 2.51 7.46 3.81
CA LEU A 62 1.48 6.43 3.68
C LEU A 62 1.95 5.12 4.32
N THR A 63 0.99 4.30 4.70
CA THR A 63 1.23 2.90 5.05
C THR A 63 0.20 2.02 4.36
N VAL A 64 0.68 0.88 3.88
CA VAL A 64 -0.14 -0.21 3.36
C VAL A 64 0.02 -1.39 4.29
N SER A 65 -1.10 -1.94 4.74
CA SER A 65 -1.10 -3.08 5.65
C SER A 65 -1.96 -4.20 5.09
N MET A 66 -1.63 -5.44 5.49
CA MET A 66 -2.47 -6.61 5.30
C MET A 66 -2.29 -7.56 6.48
N ARG A 67 -3.30 -8.39 6.73
CA ARG A 67 -3.25 -9.56 7.60
C ARG A 67 -3.03 -10.83 6.78
N LEU A 68 -2.22 -11.75 7.30
CA LEU A 68 -1.89 -13.05 6.73
C LEU A 68 -1.93 -14.09 7.84
N ASP A 69 -2.36 -15.31 7.51
CA ASP A 69 -2.24 -16.47 8.39
C ASP A 69 -0.75 -16.86 8.41
N PHE A 70 -0.09 -16.80 9.56
CA PHE A 70 1.34 -17.14 9.70
C PHE A 70 1.52 -18.46 10.43
N ASP A 71 2.25 -19.39 9.82
CA ASP A 71 2.65 -20.66 10.42
C ASP A 71 4.15 -20.62 10.79
N PRO A 72 4.51 -20.63 12.08
CA PRO A 72 5.91 -20.65 12.52
C PRO A 72 6.68 -21.90 12.08
N GLU A 73 6.02 -23.04 11.83
CA GLU A 73 6.67 -24.27 11.35
C GLU A 73 6.95 -24.22 9.84
N HIS A 74 6.18 -23.41 9.11
CA HIS A 74 6.31 -23.19 7.67
C HIS A 74 6.34 -21.69 7.35
N PRO A 75 7.42 -20.97 7.70
CA PRO A 75 7.50 -19.53 7.49
C PRO A 75 7.52 -19.18 6.00
N PHE A 76 7.10 -17.96 5.68
CA PHE A 76 7.25 -17.43 4.32
C PHE A 76 8.73 -17.31 3.95
N ILE A 77 9.12 -17.98 2.88
CA ILE A 77 10.47 -17.93 2.29
C ILE A 77 10.43 -17.40 0.85
N GLU A 78 9.24 -17.15 0.32
CA GLU A 78 9.04 -16.53 -0.98
C GLU A 78 9.46 -15.05 -0.99
N PRO A 79 9.83 -14.50 -2.16
CA PRO A 79 10.09 -13.07 -2.29
C PRO A 79 8.89 -12.22 -1.86
N TRP A 80 9.16 -11.07 -1.25
CA TRP A 80 8.12 -10.22 -0.68
C TRP A 80 7.01 -9.85 -1.67
N HIS A 81 7.36 -9.54 -2.93
CA HIS A 81 6.37 -9.20 -3.95
C HIS A 81 5.34 -10.32 -4.18
N VAL A 82 5.73 -11.59 -4.05
CA VAL A 82 4.82 -12.74 -4.11
C VAL A 82 3.87 -12.75 -2.91
N THR A 83 4.38 -12.46 -1.71
CA THR A 83 3.58 -12.37 -0.47
C THR A 83 2.48 -11.33 -0.58
N ILE A 84 2.78 -10.15 -1.13
CA ILE A 84 1.81 -9.06 -1.32
C ILE A 84 1.04 -9.14 -2.65
N SER A 85 1.20 -10.23 -3.42
CA SER A 85 0.56 -10.41 -4.73
C SER A 85 0.85 -9.24 -5.68
N ASP A 86 2.14 -8.89 -5.81
CA ASP A 86 2.66 -7.76 -6.58
C ASP A 86 2.00 -6.42 -6.21
N GLY A 87 1.63 -6.27 -4.95
CA GLY A 87 0.96 -5.07 -4.43
C GLY A 87 -0.56 -5.12 -4.53
N TRP A 88 -1.19 -6.19 -4.99
CA TRP A 88 -2.65 -6.33 -5.01
C TRP A 88 -3.25 -6.80 -3.69
N LEU A 89 -2.44 -7.32 -2.75
CA LEU A 89 -2.86 -7.82 -1.44
C LEU A 89 -3.90 -8.96 -1.50
N MET A 90 -3.90 -9.76 -2.57
CA MET A 90 -4.89 -10.83 -2.80
C MET A 90 -4.87 -11.92 -1.73
N ARG A 91 -3.75 -12.06 -1.00
CA ARG A 91 -3.61 -12.99 0.12
C ARG A 91 -4.18 -12.47 1.43
N HIS A 92 -4.76 -11.27 1.47
CA HIS A 92 -5.30 -10.68 2.69
C HIS A 92 -6.36 -11.56 3.35
N LYS A 93 -6.22 -11.77 4.66
CA LYS A 93 -7.18 -12.50 5.50
C LYS A 93 -7.80 -11.53 6.51
N PRO A 94 -9.07 -11.09 6.32
CA PRO A 94 -9.67 -10.05 7.17
C PRO A 94 -9.68 -10.40 8.67
N LYS A 95 -9.75 -11.69 9.00
CA LYS A 95 -9.77 -12.19 10.38
C LYS A 95 -8.39 -12.60 10.91
N GLY A 96 -7.39 -12.72 10.04
CA GLY A 96 -6.12 -13.36 10.36
C GLY A 96 -6.27 -14.84 10.73
#